data_AF-A0A060SJV3-F1
#
_entry.id   AF-A0A060SJV3-F1
#
_cell.length_a   1.000
_cell.length_b   1.000
_cell.length_c   1.000
_cell.angle_alpha   90.00
_cell.angle_beta   90.00
_cell.angle_gamma   90.00
#
_symmetry.space_group_name_H-M   'P 1'
#
loop_
_entity.id
_entity.type
_entity.pdbx_description
1 polymer ?
#
loop_
_entity_poly.entity_id
_entity_poly.type
_entity_poly.pdbx_seq_one_letter_code
_entity_poly.pdbx_strand_id
1 'polypeptide(L)'
;MSLPMYLRLASQLAKGLTTHHTIEERYLFPMLAKRMDCFKDDEVHLKSHEAIHHGLDALNALIRKWSQDPTTYKPEEMRACLDSWREVLFNHLDQEVKDLSAENMKKHWTLEEFNRIPI
;
A
#
# COMPACT_ATOMS: atom_id res chain seq x y z
N MET A 1 -15.10 19.79 -8.34
CA MET A 1 -14.55 19.44 -7.00
C MET A 1 -13.69 20.61 -6.53
N SER A 2 -13.79 21.04 -5.27
CA SER A 2 -12.92 22.12 -4.75
C SER A 2 -11.54 21.58 -4.36
N LEU A 3 -10.50 22.44 -4.34
CA LEU A 3 -9.15 22.04 -3.93
C LEU A 3 -9.12 21.42 -2.51
N PRO A 4 -9.78 21.98 -1.47
CA PRO A 4 -9.81 21.34 -0.16
C PRO A 4 -10.46 19.95 -0.15
N MET A 5 -11.50 19.75 -0.95
CA MET A 5 -12.14 18.44 -1.12
C MET A 5 -11.17 17.45 -1.79
N TYR A 6 -10.46 17.90 -2.83
CA TYR A 6 -9.48 17.09 -3.54
C TYR A 6 -8.29 16.67 -2.65
N LEU A 7 -7.71 17.62 -1.90
CA LEU A 7 -6.63 17.33 -0.95
C LEU A 7 -7.07 16.37 0.17
N ARG A 8 -8.32 16.49 0.62
CA ARG A 8 -8.89 15.53 1.58
C ARG A 8 -8.99 14.12 1.00
N LEU A 9 -9.42 13.96 -0.26
CA LEU A 9 -9.45 12.65 -0.91
C LEU A 9 -8.05 12.05 -1.04
N ALA A 10 -7.05 12.85 -1.41
CA ALA A 10 -5.66 12.41 -1.47
C ALA A 10 -5.13 11.98 -0.09
N SER A 11 -5.49 12.72 0.97
CA SER A 11 -5.12 12.36 2.35
C SER A 11 -5.80 11.07 2.81
N GLN A 12 -7.05 10.84 2.41
CA GLN A 12 -7.78 9.60 2.69
C GLN A 12 -7.14 8.39 1.99
N LEU A 13 -6.72 8.55 0.73
CA LEU A 13 -5.95 7.52 0.02
C LEU A 13 -4.67 7.18 0.78
N ALA A 14 -3.87 8.20 1.14
CA ALA A 14 -2.60 7.99 1.83
C ALA A 14 -2.80 7.26 3.17
N LYS A 15 -3.76 7.71 3.98
CA LYS A 15 -4.09 7.06 5.25
C LYS A 15 -4.59 5.62 5.05
N GLY A 16 -5.40 5.38 4.03
CA GLY A 16 -5.95 4.06 3.71
C GLY A 16 -4.83 3.06 3.40
N LEU A 17 -3.93 3.43 2.48
CA LEU A 17 -2.79 2.59 2.10
C LEU A 17 -1.83 2.35 3.26
N THR A 18 -1.48 3.38 4.04
CA THR A 18 -0.64 3.20 5.24
C THR A 18 -1.28 2.22 6.23
N THR A 19 -2.59 2.33 6.46
CA THR A 19 -3.30 1.45 7.40
C THR A 19 -3.33 0.00 6.91
N HIS A 20 -3.65 -0.20 5.63
CA HIS A 20 -3.67 -1.51 4.97
C HIS A 20 -2.31 -2.22 5.08
N HIS A 21 -1.24 -1.59 4.61
CA HIS A 21 0.11 -2.16 4.68
C HIS A 21 0.59 -2.38 6.11
N THR A 22 0.24 -1.49 7.04
CA THR A 22 0.59 -1.66 8.47
C THR A 22 -0.07 -2.92 9.05
N ILE A 23 -1.30 -3.24 8.66
CA ILE A 23 -1.99 -4.45 9.11
C ILE A 23 -1.29 -5.69 8.53
N GLU A 24 -0.98 -5.66 7.24
CA GLU A 24 -0.27 -6.75 6.56
C GLU A 24 1.08 -7.03 7.19
N GLU A 25 1.93 -6.02 7.30
CA GLU A 25 3.28 -6.11 7.85
C GLU A 25 3.28 -6.61 9.30
N ARG A 26 2.33 -6.16 10.13
CA ARG A 26 2.30 -6.51 11.55
C ARG A 26 1.65 -7.86 11.83
N TYR A 27 0.66 -8.27 11.04
CA TYR A 27 -0.21 -9.37 11.42
C TYR A 27 -0.34 -10.46 10.35
N LEU A 28 -0.35 -10.13 9.06
CA LEU A 28 -0.59 -11.13 8.00
C LEU A 28 0.72 -11.70 7.42
N PHE A 29 1.63 -10.85 6.95
CA PHE A 29 2.88 -11.28 6.31
C PHE A 29 3.73 -12.16 7.22
N PRO A 30 3.93 -11.86 8.52
CA PRO A 30 4.69 -12.75 9.41
C PRO A 30 4.10 -14.15 9.53
N MET A 31 2.78 -14.32 9.36
CA MET A 31 2.17 -15.63 9.35
C MET A 31 2.31 -16.34 8.01
N LEU A 32 2.10 -15.62 6.90
CA LEU A 32 2.24 -16.16 5.55
C LEU A 32 3.68 -16.60 5.28
N ALA A 33 4.66 -15.82 5.74
CA ALA A 33 6.09 -16.08 5.64
C ALA A 33 6.54 -17.43 6.22
N LYS A 34 5.75 -18.04 7.11
CA LYS A 34 6.01 -19.39 7.65
C LYS A 34 5.96 -20.48 6.58
N ARG A 35 5.22 -20.25 5.49
CA ARG A 35 4.98 -21.25 4.43
C ARG A 35 5.15 -20.71 3.01
N MET A 36 5.18 -19.39 2.84
CA MET A 36 5.22 -18.72 1.55
C MET A 36 6.39 -17.74 1.52
N ASP A 37 7.45 -18.12 0.82
CA ASP A 37 8.74 -17.40 0.86
C ASP A 37 8.63 -15.94 0.40
N CYS A 38 7.74 -15.61 -0.54
CA CYS A 38 7.55 -14.24 -1.04
C CYS A 38 7.13 -13.21 0.03
N PHE A 39 6.65 -13.66 1.20
CA PHE A 39 6.24 -12.80 2.31
C PHE A 39 7.30 -12.68 3.42
N LYS A 40 8.48 -13.29 3.28
CA LYS A 40 9.57 -13.17 4.25
C LYS A 40 10.17 -11.76 4.25
N ASP A 41 10.96 -11.48 5.29
CA ASP A 41 11.74 -10.24 5.39
C ASP A 41 12.64 -10.06 4.16
N ASP A 42 12.79 -8.81 3.72
CA ASP A 42 13.58 -8.41 2.53
C ASP A 42 13.06 -8.97 1.18
N GLU A 43 11.84 -9.52 1.14
CA GLU A 43 11.23 -10.01 -0.10
C GLU A 43 10.37 -8.94 -0.80
N VAL A 44 9.88 -9.30 -1.99
CA VAL A 44 9.23 -8.40 -2.95
C VAL A 44 8.07 -7.57 -2.38
N HIS A 45 7.23 -8.13 -1.50
CA HIS A 45 6.09 -7.40 -0.94
C HIS A 45 6.54 -6.31 0.03
N LEU A 46 7.44 -6.62 0.96
CA LEU A 46 7.95 -5.63 1.92
C LEU A 46 8.77 -4.53 1.26
N LYS A 47 9.59 -4.87 0.25
CA LYS A 47 10.30 -3.88 -0.57
C LYS A 47 9.34 -2.96 -1.31
N SER A 48 8.23 -3.50 -1.80
CA SER A 48 7.18 -2.69 -2.44
C SER A 48 6.48 -1.78 -1.43
N HIS A 49 6.14 -2.28 -0.23
CA HIS A 49 5.57 -1.47 0.85
C HIS A 49 6.49 -0.30 1.21
N GLU A 50 7.80 -0.54 1.40
CA GLU A 50 8.78 0.51 1.72
C GLU A 50 8.77 1.63 0.66
N ALA A 51 8.85 1.28 -0.62
CA ALA A 51 8.80 2.24 -1.71
C ALA A 51 7.47 3.02 -1.75
N ILE A 52 6.34 2.35 -1.47
CA ILE A 52 5.03 2.99 -1.41
C ILE A 52 4.96 3.93 -0.20
N HIS A 53 5.43 3.54 0.99
CA HIS A 53 5.47 4.38 2.19
C HIS A 53 6.28 5.66 1.95
N HIS A 54 7.44 5.57 1.28
CA HIS A 54 8.18 6.76 0.87
C HIS A 54 7.36 7.69 -0.04
N GLY A 55 6.62 7.13 -1.00
CA GLY A 55 5.70 7.89 -1.86
C GLY A 55 4.55 8.55 -1.08
N LEU A 56 3.99 7.85 -0.09
CA LEU A 56 2.93 8.35 0.79
C LEU A 56 3.41 9.48 1.70
N ASP A 57 4.63 9.40 2.22
CA ASP A 57 5.25 10.47 3.01
C ASP A 57 5.43 11.74 2.17
N ALA A 58 5.93 11.60 0.93
CA ALA A 58 6.05 12.70 -0.01
C ALA A 58 4.69 13.33 -0.34
N LEU A 59 3.65 12.51 -0.57
CA LEU A 59 2.29 12.97 -0.83
C LEU A 59 1.73 13.74 0.37
N ASN A 60 1.89 13.22 1.59
CA ASN A 60 1.43 13.87 2.81
C ASN A 60 2.11 15.22 3.05
N ALA A 61 3.41 15.34 2.73
CA ALA A 61 4.14 16.60 2.80
C ALA A 61 3.56 17.64 1.83
N LEU A 62 3.26 17.25 0.59
CA LEU A 62 2.65 18.13 -0.41
C LEU A 62 1.22 18.54 -0.03
N ILE A 63 0.40 17.60 0.45
CA ILE A 63 -0.95 17.90 0.95
C ILE A 63 -0.89 18.91 2.09
N ARG A 64 0.04 18.75 3.04
CA ARG A 64 0.22 19.70 4.15
C ARG A 64 0.60 21.09 3.63
N LYS A 65 1.56 21.18 2.71
CA LYS A 65 1.97 22.43 2.05
C LYS A 65 0.76 23.15 1.43
N TRP A 66 -0.01 22.46 0.58
CA TRP A 66 -1.16 23.07 -0.10
C TRP A 66 -2.37 23.32 0.79
N SER A 67 -2.48 22.62 1.92
CA SER A 67 -3.51 22.92 2.92
C SER A 67 -3.19 24.19 3.70
N GLN A 68 -1.91 24.50 3.92
CA GLN A 68 -1.44 25.72 4.60
C GLN A 68 -1.44 26.93 3.66
N ASP A 69 -1.03 26.74 2.41
CA ASP A 69 -1.06 27.78 1.37
C ASP A 69 -1.63 27.22 0.06
N PRO A 70 -2.97 27.28 -0.11
CA PRO A 70 -3.64 26.77 -1.31
C PRO A 70 -3.23 27.45 -2.61
N THR A 71 -2.65 28.66 -2.55
CA THR A 71 -2.21 29.39 -3.75
C THR A 71 -0.97 28.78 -4.39
N THR A 72 -0.24 27.93 -3.65
CA THR A 72 0.96 27.23 -4.11
C THR A 72 0.67 25.87 -4.76
N TYR A 73 -0.61 25.48 -4.87
CA TYR A 73 -1.00 24.23 -5.50
C TYR A 73 -0.60 24.19 -6.98
N LYS A 74 0.06 23.10 -7.37
CA LYS A 74 0.38 22.80 -8.77
C LYS A 74 -0.06 21.38 -9.11
N PRO A 75 -0.97 21.19 -10.07
CA PRO A 75 -1.42 19.86 -10.47
C PRO A 75 -0.28 19.00 -11.03
N GLU A 76 0.75 19.60 -11.61
CA GLU A 76 1.94 18.90 -12.11
C GLU A 76 2.77 18.30 -10.98
N GLU A 77 2.90 19.00 -9.84
CA GLU A 77 3.59 18.48 -8.64
C GLU A 77 2.80 17.31 -8.03
N MET A 78 1.47 17.41 -7.97
CA MET A 78 0.60 16.31 -7.52
C MET A 78 0.74 15.08 -8.41
N ARG A 79 0.66 15.27 -9.74
CA ARG A 79 0.79 14.19 -10.71
C ARG A 79 2.18 13.54 -10.63
N ALA A 80 3.24 14.34 -10.60
CA ALA A 80 4.61 13.82 -10.49
C ALA A 80 4.81 13.00 -9.21
N CYS A 81 4.24 13.44 -8.08
CA CYS A 81 4.28 12.69 -6.84
C CYS A 81 3.58 11.33 -6.98
N LEU A 82 2.33 11.30 -7.45
CA LEU A 82 1.59 10.04 -7.63
C LEU A 82 2.29 9.12 -8.66
N ASP A 83 2.80 9.69 -9.74
CA ASP A 83 3.50 8.95 -10.79
C ASP A 83 4.79 8.29 -10.30
N SER A 84 5.45 8.87 -9.30
CA SER A 84 6.73 8.34 -8.77
C SER A 84 6.61 6.98 -8.09
N TRP A 85 5.42 6.58 -7.64
CA TRP A 85 5.19 5.31 -6.94
C TRP A 85 3.99 4.51 -7.46
N ARG A 86 3.22 5.04 -8.45
CA ARG A 86 2.04 4.35 -9.01
C ARG A 86 2.37 2.95 -9.55
N GLU A 87 3.50 2.80 -10.24
CA GLU A 87 3.84 1.54 -10.90
C GLU A 87 4.16 0.47 -9.85
N VAL A 88 4.92 0.82 -8.82
CA VAL A 88 5.20 -0.07 -7.69
C VAL A 88 3.91 -0.44 -6.97
N LEU A 89 3.01 0.53 -6.70
CA LEU A 89 1.71 0.26 -6.08
C LEU A 89 0.90 -0.77 -6.87
N PHE A 90 0.63 -0.49 -8.15
CA PHE A 90 -0.26 -1.36 -8.92
C PHE A 90 0.36 -2.75 -9.16
N ASN A 91 1.66 -2.83 -9.44
CA ASN A 91 2.33 -4.12 -9.59
C ASN A 91 2.31 -4.93 -8.29
N HIS A 92 2.50 -4.28 -7.14
CA HIS A 92 2.43 -4.93 -5.85
C HIS A 92 1.03 -5.49 -5.55
N LEU A 93 -0.02 -4.68 -5.74
CA LEU A 93 -1.41 -5.11 -5.54
C LEU A 93 -1.76 -6.31 -6.44
N ASP A 94 -1.40 -6.27 -7.72
CA ASP A 94 -1.65 -7.37 -8.65
C ASP A 94 -0.89 -8.65 -8.23
N GLN A 95 0.37 -8.50 -7.83
CA GLN A 95 1.19 -9.63 -7.40
C GLN A 95 0.68 -10.25 -6.10
N GLU A 96 0.25 -9.44 -5.15
CA GLU A 96 -0.29 -9.91 -3.88
C GLU A 96 -1.60 -10.66 -4.07
N VAL A 97 -2.53 -10.14 -4.87
CA VAL A 97 -3.78 -10.83 -5.22
C VAL A 97 -3.50 -12.19 -5.86
N LYS A 98 -2.50 -12.26 -6.73
CA LYS A 98 -2.08 -13.51 -7.38
C LYS A 98 -1.48 -14.50 -6.37
N ASP A 99 -0.61 -14.04 -5.48
CA ASP A 99 0.06 -14.89 -4.50
C ASP A 99 -0.90 -15.36 -3.40
N LEU A 100 -1.89 -14.55 -3.05
CA LEU A 100 -2.98 -14.87 -2.11
C LEU A 100 -4.19 -15.53 -2.78
N SER A 101 -4.14 -15.80 -4.08
CA SER A 101 -5.23 -16.48 -4.79
C SER A 101 -5.51 -17.86 -4.19
N ALA A 102 -6.77 -18.31 -4.25
CA ALA A 102 -7.16 -19.63 -3.73
C ALA A 102 -6.32 -20.77 -4.32
N GLU A 103 -5.98 -20.66 -5.61
CA GLU A 103 -5.16 -21.65 -6.33
C GLU A 103 -3.72 -21.71 -5.81
N ASN A 104 -3.17 -20.59 -5.34
CA ASN A 104 -1.84 -20.57 -4.76
C ASN A 104 -1.87 -20.95 -3.28
N MET A 105 -2.82 -20.41 -2.51
CA MET A 105 -2.97 -20.68 -1.07
C MET A 105 -3.14 -22.18 -0.77
N LYS A 106 -3.93 -22.91 -1.57
CA LYS A 106 -4.14 -24.35 -1.37
C LYS A 106 -2.88 -25.22 -1.52
N LYS A 107 -1.80 -24.68 -2.09
CA LYS A 107 -0.49 -25.35 -2.16
C LYS A 107 0.23 -25.36 -0.81
N HIS A 108 -0.09 -24.41 0.07
CA HIS A 108 0.59 -24.17 1.33
C HIS A 108 -0.30 -24.41 2.56
N TRP A 109 -1.62 -24.35 2.38
CA TRP A 109 -2.60 -24.36 3.47
C TRP A 109 -3.77 -25.30 3.17
N THR A 110 -4.21 -26.02 4.20
CA THR A 110 -5.54 -26.66 4.19
C THR A 110 -6.62 -25.62 4.47
N LEU A 111 -7.88 -25.93 4.11
CA LEU A 111 -9.01 -25.03 4.38
C LEU A 111 -9.21 -24.78 5.89
N GLU A 112 -8.99 -25.80 6.73
CA GLU A 112 -9.11 -25.65 8.18
C GLU A 112 -8.06 -24.69 8.74
N GLU A 113 -6.82 -24.76 8.26
CA GLU A 113 -5.75 -23.83 8.68
C GLU A 113 -6.01 -22.41 8.17
N PHE A 114 -6.47 -22.27 6.93
CA PHE A 114 -6.82 -20.97 6.36
C PHE A 114 -7.93 -20.28 7.17
N ASN A 115 -8.95 -21.01 7.61
CA ASN A 115 -10.04 -20.47 8.45
C ASN A 115 -9.58 -19.99 9.84
N ARG A 116 -8.34 -20.30 10.24
CA ARG A 116 -7.75 -19.81 11.50
C ARG A 116 -6.89 -18.56 11.30
N ILE A 117 -6.69 -18.10 10.07
CA ILE A 117 -6.02 -16.83 9.78
C ILE A 117 -6.95 -15.71 10.27
N PRO A 118 -6.49 -14.77 11.13
CA PRO A 118 -7.29 -13.65 11.58
C PRO A 118 -7.28 -12.59 10.47
N ILE A 119 -8.34 -12.59 9.66
CA ILE A 119 -8.59 -11.63 8.56
C ILE A 119 -9.80 -10.77 8.95
#